data_AF-A0A517QXC5-F1
#
_entry.id   AF-A0A517QXC5-F1
#
_cell.length_a   1.000
_cell.length_b   1.000
_cell.length_c   1.000
_cell.angle_alpha   90.00
_cell.angle_beta   90.00
_cell.angle_gamma   90.00
#
_symmetry.space_group_name_H-M   'P 1'
#
loop_
_entity.id
_entity.type
_entity.pdbx_description
1 polymer ?
#
loop_
_entity_poly.entity_id
_entity_poly.type
_entity_poly.pdbx_seq_one_letter_code
_entity_poly.pdbx_strand_id
1 'polypeptide(L)'
;MNKSKICLLMLFSVFASMASAGERDQTESFEIPAHVLKDKIRGGLLGQLLGNLNGLPHEMKYVDEPGSVEGYTPSLPEGARTDDDTDFEWVYIVAMQDEGKIFLPHERITELWTARINRAIWCSNLYARRLMDLGIDPPMTGSIVLNPWADFNISGQFLCETFALTAPGMPQTASKIGLHYTRVAIDDEPAQTTQLFCTMIALAFVVDDLEVLLDRGVEAIDPKSLQREIIADVRGWHQQYPDDWRQTRRLLKEKYTQADGGMRDRNGYELTTGSTVAALLYGEGDLPKTLEIAFNFGWDCDNSAATAGAIVGVMKGYRSFLAQEWQIVDRYRNTTREGMPNDETITSFADRLVELAERIVLDAGGERRWEQGSVEYQIKAESPANIRALESPKGRTAQLAKELGDEVRTGILNPKSDRERARAAYLAICLKTAPTFAAEHPEQWAAAVAALNEFQPLVQYLFSDRPLTPMHHDLKRRATAAGLVVKKQ
;
A
#
# COMPACT_ATOMS: atom_id res chain seq x y z
N MET A 1 13.16 -33.19 -45.57
CA MET A 1 13.74 -34.19 -44.65
C MET A 1 14.48 -33.46 -43.53
N ASN A 2 14.15 -33.84 -42.29
CA ASN A 2 14.54 -33.24 -41.01
C ASN A 2 15.96 -32.71 -40.89
N LYS A 3 16.09 -31.49 -40.35
CA LYS A 3 17.23 -31.07 -39.52
C LYS A 3 16.66 -30.66 -38.16
N SER A 4 16.74 -31.59 -37.21
CA SER A 4 16.34 -31.37 -35.82
C SER A 4 17.39 -30.50 -35.13
N LYS A 5 16.98 -29.32 -34.63
CA LYS A 5 17.79 -28.49 -33.72
C LYS A 5 17.54 -28.97 -32.30
N ILE A 6 18.58 -29.46 -31.64
CA ILE A 6 18.57 -29.77 -30.21
C ILE A 6 18.81 -28.46 -29.47
N CYS A 7 17.79 -27.94 -28.78
CA CYS A 7 17.93 -26.88 -27.78
C CYS A 7 18.28 -27.53 -26.44
N LEU A 8 19.40 -27.10 -25.87
CA LEU A 8 19.87 -27.50 -24.54
C LEU A 8 19.14 -26.64 -23.50
N LEU A 9 18.12 -27.19 -22.83
CA LEU A 9 17.54 -26.60 -21.62
C LEU A 9 18.48 -26.85 -20.44
N MET A 10 19.01 -25.79 -19.84
CA MET A 10 19.56 -25.86 -18.48
C MET A 10 18.41 -25.76 -17.49
N LEU A 11 18.02 -26.89 -16.90
CA LEU A 11 17.18 -26.96 -15.72
C LEU A 11 18.06 -26.74 -14.48
N PHE A 12 17.87 -25.64 -13.77
CA PHE A 12 18.34 -25.51 -12.39
C PHE A 12 17.36 -26.26 -11.48
N SER A 13 17.70 -27.50 -11.14
CA SER A 13 17.03 -28.27 -10.09
C SER A 13 17.57 -27.84 -8.73
N VAL A 14 16.76 -27.14 -7.93
CA VAL A 14 17.07 -26.91 -6.51
C VAL A 14 16.75 -28.20 -5.75
N PHE A 15 17.77 -28.77 -5.11
CA PHE A 15 17.69 -30.01 -4.33
C PHE A 15 16.87 -29.82 -3.07
N ALA A 16 15.85 -30.67 -2.88
CA ALA A 16 15.35 -31.01 -1.56
C ALA A 16 16.27 -32.10 -0.96
N SER A 17 17.04 -31.77 0.08
CA SER A 17 17.74 -32.77 0.88
C SER A 17 17.37 -32.61 2.36
N MET A 18 16.73 -33.64 2.91
CA MET A 18 16.61 -33.82 4.36
C MET A 18 17.96 -34.28 4.91
N ALA A 19 18.57 -33.49 5.81
CA ALA A 19 19.62 -33.95 6.71
C ALA A 19 19.69 -33.09 7.98
N SER A 20 20.14 -33.76 9.04
CA SER A 20 20.05 -33.43 10.46
C SER A 20 20.85 -32.22 10.96
N ALA A 21 20.29 -31.63 12.03
CA ALA A 21 20.89 -30.80 13.08
C ALA A 21 22.43 -30.61 13.03
N GLY A 22 22.80 -29.42 12.56
CA GLY A 22 24.06 -28.76 12.75
C GLY A 22 23.89 -27.33 12.25
N GLU A 23 23.57 -26.40 13.15
CA GLU A 23 23.44 -24.97 12.85
C GLU A 23 24.75 -24.43 12.26
N ARG A 24 24.84 -24.41 10.94
CA ARG A 24 25.55 -23.36 10.21
C ARG A 24 24.45 -22.47 9.65
N ASP A 25 24.34 -21.29 10.22
CA ASP A 25 23.57 -20.18 9.64
C ASP A 25 24.30 -19.74 8.36
N GLN A 26 24.15 -20.53 7.29
CA GLN A 26 24.43 -20.04 5.95
C GLN A 26 23.22 -19.18 5.60
N THR A 27 23.33 -17.88 5.89
CA THR A 27 22.37 -16.92 5.35
C THR A 27 22.46 -17.03 3.83
N GLU A 28 21.44 -17.63 3.21
CA GLU A 28 21.39 -17.74 1.76
C GLU A 28 21.49 -16.33 1.17
N SER A 29 22.40 -16.16 0.20
CA SER A 29 22.59 -14.90 -0.51
C SER A 29 22.54 -15.17 -2.00
N PHE A 30 22.03 -14.23 -2.78
CA PHE A 30 22.06 -14.28 -4.23
C PHE A 30 22.81 -13.08 -4.79
N GLU A 31 23.31 -13.23 -6.01
CA GLU A 31 24.03 -12.18 -6.73
C GLU A 31 23.13 -11.61 -7.83
N ILE A 32 23.14 -10.29 -7.98
CA ILE A 32 22.44 -9.60 -9.07
C ILE A 32 23.33 -8.51 -9.67
N PRO A 33 23.52 -8.50 -10.99
CA PRO A 33 24.22 -7.41 -11.65
C PRO A 33 23.51 -6.08 -11.46
N ALA A 34 24.25 -5.01 -11.19
CA ALA A 34 23.68 -3.68 -10.96
C ALA A 34 22.82 -3.20 -12.13
N HIS A 35 23.18 -3.56 -13.37
CA HIS A 35 22.39 -3.24 -14.55
C HIS A 35 21.07 -4.02 -14.62
N VAL A 36 21.01 -5.26 -14.12
CA VAL A 36 19.79 -6.06 -14.01
C VAL A 36 18.90 -5.52 -12.91
N LEU A 37 19.47 -5.22 -11.73
CA LEU A 37 18.74 -4.58 -10.63
C LEU A 37 18.08 -3.27 -11.09
N LYS A 38 18.87 -2.40 -11.74
CA LYS A 38 18.39 -1.12 -12.29
C LYS A 38 17.31 -1.32 -13.36
N ASP A 39 17.46 -2.31 -14.24
CA ASP A 39 16.47 -2.63 -15.27
C ASP A 39 15.13 -3.07 -14.66
N LYS A 40 15.18 -3.93 -13.64
CA LYS A 40 13.99 -4.41 -12.92
C LYS A 40 13.31 -3.32 -12.10
N ILE A 41 14.06 -2.48 -11.37
CA ILE A 41 13.49 -1.32 -10.64
C ILE A 41 12.78 -0.36 -11.60
N ARG A 42 13.43 -0.01 -12.72
CA ARG A 42 12.83 0.86 -13.74
C ARG A 42 11.61 0.23 -14.41
N GLY A 43 11.64 -1.08 -14.63
CA GLY A 43 10.52 -1.84 -15.16
C GLY A 43 9.33 -1.78 -14.21
N GLY A 44 9.57 -2.03 -12.91
CA GLY A 44 8.55 -1.92 -11.86
C GLY A 44 7.94 -0.53 -11.78
N LEU A 45 8.76 0.53 -11.71
CA LEU A 45 8.24 1.90 -11.64
C LEU A 45 7.45 2.28 -12.91
N LEU A 46 7.95 1.97 -14.11
CA LEU A 46 7.22 2.27 -15.33
C LEU A 46 5.91 1.48 -15.42
N GLY A 47 5.91 0.21 -15.01
CA GLY A 47 4.72 -0.63 -14.95
C GLY A 47 3.66 -0.06 -14.00
N GLN A 48 4.07 0.40 -12.81
CA GLN A 48 3.19 1.10 -11.86
C GLN A 48 2.59 2.37 -12.48
N LEU A 49 3.42 3.23 -13.07
CA LEU A 49 2.98 4.49 -13.68
C LEU A 49 2.04 4.28 -14.87
N LEU A 50 2.28 3.26 -15.69
CA LEU A 50 1.39 2.89 -16.79
C LEU A 50 0.06 2.35 -16.28
N GLY A 51 0.08 1.49 -15.25
CA GLY A 51 -1.11 0.94 -14.64
C GLY A 51 -2.00 2.02 -14.03
N ASN A 52 -1.42 2.90 -13.21
CA ASN A 52 -2.11 4.05 -12.64
C ASN A 52 -2.67 4.95 -13.77
N LEU A 53 -1.80 5.60 -14.54
CA LEU A 53 -2.23 6.76 -15.34
C LEU A 53 -3.10 6.37 -16.53
N ASN A 54 -2.94 5.15 -17.07
CA ASN A 54 -3.82 4.63 -18.11
C ASN A 54 -5.09 3.99 -17.53
N GLY A 55 -5.12 3.68 -16.23
CA GLY A 55 -6.30 3.21 -15.50
C GLY A 55 -7.25 4.33 -15.10
N LEU A 56 -6.76 5.54 -14.83
CA LEU A 56 -7.58 6.69 -14.42
C LEU A 56 -8.85 6.94 -15.27
N PRO A 57 -8.84 6.81 -16.62
CA PRO A 57 -10.07 6.94 -17.43
C PRO A 57 -11.13 5.86 -17.19
N HIS A 58 -10.78 4.79 -16.47
CA HIS A 58 -11.60 3.62 -16.17
C HIS A 58 -12.00 3.54 -14.68
N GLU A 59 -11.32 4.28 -13.81
CA GLU A 59 -11.57 4.36 -12.37
C GLU A 59 -13.07 4.60 -12.07
N MET A 60 -13.64 3.76 -11.21
CA MET A 60 -15.04 3.79 -10.74
C MET A 60 -16.11 3.70 -11.85
N LYS A 61 -15.73 3.45 -13.11
CA LYS A 61 -16.67 3.39 -14.24
C LYS A 61 -17.40 2.06 -14.33
N TYR A 62 -16.74 0.97 -13.95
CA TYR A 62 -17.22 -0.40 -14.09
C TYR A 62 -17.43 -1.05 -12.71
N VAL A 63 -18.28 -0.44 -11.88
CA VAL A 63 -18.65 -0.99 -10.56
C VAL A 63 -19.66 -2.13 -10.75
N ASP A 64 -20.71 -1.87 -11.52
CA ASP A 64 -21.80 -2.83 -11.65
C ASP A 64 -21.52 -3.95 -12.63
N GLU A 65 -21.18 -3.55 -13.85
CA GLU A 65 -20.89 -4.42 -14.98
C GLU A 65 -19.40 -4.36 -15.34
N PRO A 66 -18.83 -5.43 -15.94
CA PRO A 66 -17.46 -5.41 -16.41
C PRO A 66 -17.21 -4.34 -17.47
N GLY A 67 -15.95 -3.93 -17.59
CA GLY A 67 -15.50 -3.11 -18.70
C GLY A 67 -15.50 -3.85 -20.05
N SER A 68 -15.26 -3.07 -21.11
CA SER A 68 -15.14 -3.54 -22.49
C SER A 68 -13.91 -2.94 -23.19
N VAL A 69 -12.83 -2.68 -22.45
CA VAL A 69 -11.55 -2.25 -22.99
C VAL A 69 -10.94 -3.42 -23.76
N GLU A 70 -10.52 -3.18 -25.00
CA GLU A 70 -9.90 -4.15 -25.88
C GLU A 70 -8.79 -3.47 -26.70
N GLY A 71 -7.69 -4.18 -26.96
CA GLY A 71 -6.61 -3.68 -27.81
C GLY A 71 -5.81 -2.56 -27.16
N TYR A 72 -5.64 -2.62 -25.83
CA TYR A 72 -4.89 -1.61 -25.09
C TYR A 72 -3.40 -1.57 -25.49
N THR A 73 -2.90 -0.37 -25.79
CA THR A 73 -1.47 -0.09 -25.97
C THR A 73 -1.00 0.86 -24.89
N PRO A 74 -0.02 0.46 -24.04
CA PRO A 74 0.54 1.35 -23.05
C PRO A 74 1.16 2.60 -23.67
N SER A 75 0.90 3.77 -23.09
CA SER A 75 1.53 5.03 -23.50
C SER A 75 1.52 6.06 -22.37
N LEU A 76 2.42 7.04 -22.46
CA LEU A 76 2.50 8.24 -21.62
C LEU A 76 2.96 9.41 -22.51
N PRO A 77 2.13 9.87 -23.45
CA PRO A 77 2.54 10.85 -24.47
C PRO A 77 2.86 12.24 -23.88
N GLU A 78 2.33 12.58 -22.71
CA GLU A 78 2.66 13.80 -21.96
C GLU A 78 3.67 13.57 -20.83
N GLY A 79 4.10 12.32 -20.66
CA GLY A 79 4.82 11.82 -19.51
C GLY A 79 3.92 11.47 -18.33
N ALA A 80 4.53 11.01 -17.24
CA ALA A 80 3.85 10.74 -15.99
C ALA A 80 3.53 12.05 -15.23
N ARG A 81 2.62 11.96 -14.26
CA ARG A 81 2.26 13.05 -13.36
C ARG A 81 1.92 12.51 -11.99
N THR A 82 1.95 13.39 -10.98
CA THR A 82 1.47 13.07 -9.64
C THR A 82 0.00 12.69 -9.65
N ASP A 83 -0.29 11.63 -8.93
CA ASP A 83 -1.59 11.04 -8.67
C ASP A 83 -1.49 10.27 -7.34
N ASP A 84 -2.58 10.12 -6.57
CA ASP A 84 -2.47 9.65 -5.18
C ASP A 84 -1.93 8.23 -5.04
N ASP A 85 -2.02 7.42 -6.09
CA ASP A 85 -1.40 6.10 -6.21
C ASP A 85 0.13 6.09 -6.30
N THR A 86 0.77 7.24 -6.50
CA THR A 86 2.25 7.31 -6.64
C THR A 86 2.89 8.49 -5.91
N ASP A 87 2.14 9.57 -5.67
CA ASP A 87 2.75 10.84 -5.29
C ASP A 87 3.02 10.98 -3.79
N PHE A 88 2.33 10.21 -2.92
CA PHE A 88 2.66 10.08 -1.50
C PHE A 88 3.99 9.35 -1.36
N GLU A 89 4.15 8.24 -2.08
CA GLU A 89 5.40 7.49 -2.13
C GLU A 89 6.55 8.38 -2.60
N TRP A 90 6.35 9.16 -3.66
CA TRP A 90 7.35 10.09 -4.16
C TRP A 90 7.81 11.11 -3.11
N VAL A 91 6.90 11.67 -2.30
CA VAL A 91 7.25 12.55 -1.17
C VAL A 91 8.21 11.87 -0.21
N TYR A 92 7.95 10.61 0.14
CA TYR A 92 8.80 9.84 1.03
C TYR A 92 10.14 9.46 0.39
N ILE A 93 10.14 8.98 -0.85
CA ILE A 93 11.36 8.58 -1.56
C ILE A 93 12.33 9.76 -1.69
N VAL A 94 11.85 10.95 -2.03
CA VAL A 94 12.69 12.16 -2.06
C VAL A 94 13.26 12.46 -0.67
N ALA A 95 12.43 12.44 0.37
CA ALA A 95 12.90 12.71 1.73
C ALA A 95 13.88 11.64 2.26
N MET A 96 13.64 10.36 1.96
CA MET A 96 14.53 9.25 2.32
C MET A 96 15.92 9.42 1.68
N GLN A 97 15.96 9.81 0.41
CA GLN A 97 17.20 10.06 -0.31
C GLN A 97 17.92 11.30 0.22
N ASP A 98 17.22 12.43 0.34
CA ASP A 98 17.78 13.70 0.81
C ASP A 98 18.35 13.60 2.23
N GLU A 99 17.67 12.86 3.11
CA GLU A 99 18.07 12.68 4.51
C GLU A 99 18.97 11.45 4.74
N GLY A 100 19.15 10.60 3.73
CA GLY A 100 19.90 9.34 3.83
C GLY A 100 19.31 8.35 4.84
N LYS A 101 17.97 8.32 5.00
CA LYS A 101 17.26 7.50 5.99
C LYS A 101 16.14 6.70 5.34
N ILE A 102 16.16 5.38 5.52
CA ILE A 102 15.09 4.50 5.03
C ILE A 102 13.81 4.64 5.87
N PHE A 103 13.94 4.77 7.18
CA PHE A 103 12.83 4.93 8.11
C PHE A 103 12.82 6.37 8.65
N LEU A 104 11.95 7.22 8.10
CA LEU A 104 11.73 8.55 8.62
C LEU A 104 11.00 8.48 9.97
N PRO A 105 11.40 9.24 11.01
CA PRO A 105 10.63 9.34 12.25
C PRO A 105 9.17 9.74 11.97
N HIS A 106 8.23 9.29 12.81
CA HIS A 106 6.82 9.50 12.51
C HIS A 106 6.42 10.98 12.63
N GLU A 107 7.07 11.74 13.51
CA GLU A 107 6.94 13.20 13.59
C GLU A 107 7.40 13.85 12.28
N ARG A 108 8.46 13.33 11.67
CA ARG A 108 8.97 13.80 10.37
C ARG A 108 7.98 13.50 9.25
N ILE A 109 7.29 12.37 9.30
CA ILE A 109 6.20 12.05 8.37
C ILE A 109 5.07 13.08 8.49
N THR A 110 4.64 13.44 9.72
CA THR A 110 3.64 14.49 9.94
C THR A 110 4.09 15.84 9.36
N GLU A 111 5.35 16.22 9.55
CA GLU A 111 5.92 17.45 8.96
C GLU A 111 5.84 17.43 7.43
N LEU A 112 6.19 16.30 6.79
CA LEU A 112 6.12 16.17 5.34
C LEU A 112 4.68 16.26 4.82
N TRP A 113 3.74 15.59 5.46
CA TRP A 113 2.32 15.64 5.09
C TRP A 113 1.75 17.04 5.20
N THR A 114 2.01 17.71 6.33
CA THR A 114 1.51 19.06 6.58
C THR A 114 2.13 20.10 5.65
N ALA A 115 3.38 19.90 5.22
CA ALA A 115 4.07 20.81 4.30
C ALA A 115 3.82 20.53 2.81
N ARG A 116 3.52 19.28 2.42
CA ARG A 116 3.56 18.85 1.01
C ARG A 116 2.27 18.19 0.50
N ILE A 117 1.41 17.68 1.38
CA ILE A 117 0.23 16.88 1.03
C ILE A 117 -1.03 17.58 1.58
N ASN A 118 -1.50 18.59 0.85
CA ASN A 118 -2.59 19.48 1.28
C ASN A 118 -3.82 19.49 0.34
N ARG A 119 -3.79 18.74 -0.77
CA ARG A 119 -4.89 18.61 -1.76
C ARG A 119 -4.81 17.26 -2.48
N ALA A 120 -5.90 16.87 -3.15
CA ALA A 120 -6.02 15.55 -3.80
C ALA A 120 -5.65 14.43 -2.82
N ILE A 121 -6.44 14.35 -1.74
CA ILE A 121 -6.30 13.40 -0.64
C ILE A 121 -7.70 12.83 -0.39
N TRP A 122 -7.81 11.52 -0.39
CA TRP A 122 -9.10 10.84 -0.31
C TRP A 122 -9.18 9.90 0.89
N CYS A 123 -10.41 9.52 1.23
CA CYS A 123 -10.71 8.40 2.13
C CYS A 123 -9.87 8.38 3.41
N SER A 124 -9.16 7.27 3.66
CA SER A 124 -8.39 7.09 4.89
C SER A 124 -7.23 8.08 5.01
N ASN A 125 -6.57 8.42 3.91
CA ASN A 125 -5.50 9.42 3.89
C ASN A 125 -6.04 10.81 4.30
N LEU A 126 -7.24 11.18 3.84
CA LEU A 126 -7.83 12.46 4.23
C LEU A 126 -8.15 12.48 5.72
N TYR A 127 -8.70 11.38 6.25
CA TYR A 127 -8.95 11.26 7.68
C TYR A 127 -7.65 11.35 8.48
N ALA A 128 -6.60 10.63 8.07
CA ALA A 128 -5.27 10.69 8.68
C ALA A 128 -4.69 12.12 8.68
N ARG A 129 -4.79 12.84 7.56
CA ARG A 129 -4.37 14.25 7.45
C ARG A 129 -5.12 15.15 8.43
N ARG A 130 -6.41 14.89 8.70
CA ARG A 130 -7.19 15.63 9.72
C ARG A 130 -6.82 15.25 11.15
N LEU A 131 -6.41 14.02 11.40
CA LEU A 131 -5.86 13.61 12.69
C LEU A 131 -4.50 14.29 12.95
N MET A 132 -3.67 14.47 11.92
CA MET A 132 -2.45 15.27 12.01
C MET A 132 -2.76 16.73 12.35
N ASP A 133 -3.80 17.35 11.77
CA ASP A 133 -4.26 18.70 12.18
C ASP A 133 -4.60 18.77 13.67
N LEU A 134 -5.13 17.68 14.23
CA LEU A 134 -5.43 17.54 15.66
C LEU A 134 -4.19 17.27 16.54
N GLY A 135 -3.03 17.00 15.93
CA GLY A 135 -1.77 16.73 16.64
C GLY A 135 -1.60 15.27 17.05
N ILE A 136 -2.18 14.36 16.26
CA ILE A 136 -1.97 12.92 16.35
C ILE A 136 -1.00 12.54 15.25
N ASP A 137 0.12 11.92 15.61
CA ASP A 137 1.14 11.47 14.67
C ASP A 137 0.89 10.02 14.21
N PRO A 138 1.39 9.63 13.03
CA PRO A 138 1.48 8.23 12.66
C PRO A 138 2.22 7.39 13.73
N PRO A 139 1.99 6.06 13.78
CA PRO A 139 1.04 5.29 12.99
C PRO A 139 -0.37 5.36 13.61
N MET A 140 -0.57 6.21 14.63
CA MET A 140 -1.84 6.33 15.34
C MET A 140 -2.95 6.88 14.44
N THR A 141 -2.59 7.72 13.46
CA THR A 141 -3.49 8.23 12.42
C THR A 141 -4.07 7.15 11.51
N GLY A 142 -3.39 6.00 11.35
CA GLY A 142 -3.86 4.85 10.60
C GLY A 142 -4.49 3.77 11.47
N SER A 143 -4.49 3.91 12.81
CA SER A 143 -5.06 2.90 13.72
C SER A 143 -6.56 2.74 13.51
N ILE A 144 -7.06 1.50 13.41
CA ILE A 144 -8.50 1.23 13.32
C ILE A 144 -9.30 1.79 14.52
N VAL A 145 -8.64 2.01 15.67
CA VAL A 145 -9.30 2.59 16.86
C VAL A 145 -9.62 4.07 16.68
N LEU A 146 -8.83 4.78 15.86
CA LEU A 146 -8.94 6.22 15.65
C LEU A 146 -9.54 6.51 14.28
N ASN A 147 -9.06 5.86 13.23
CA ASN A 147 -9.46 6.11 11.86
C ASN A 147 -10.53 5.10 11.39
N PRO A 148 -11.79 5.52 11.17
CA PRO A 148 -12.88 4.63 10.80
C PRO A 148 -12.82 4.12 9.34
N TRP A 149 -11.81 4.54 8.58
CA TRP A 149 -11.54 4.09 7.21
C TRP A 149 -10.44 3.03 7.14
N ALA A 150 -9.64 2.89 8.19
CA ALA A 150 -8.39 2.17 8.14
C ALA A 150 -8.52 0.65 8.00
N ASP A 151 -9.67 0.07 8.33
CA ASP A 151 -9.89 -1.38 8.32
C ASP A 151 -10.20 -1.95 6.93
N PHE A 152 -10.49 -1.09 5.93
CA PHE A 152 -10.85 -1.56 4.59
C PHE A 152 -10.13 -0.84 3.45
N ASN A 153 -9.65 0.39 3.68
CA ASN A 153 -9.20 1.26 2.60
C ASN A 153 -7.93 0.73 1.90
N ILE A 154 -7.88 0.90 0.57
CA ILE A 154 -6.88 0.28 -0.29
C ILE A 154 -5.53 0.99 -0.30
N SER A 155 -5.31 2.03 0.51
CA SER A 155 -3.97 2.64 0.64
C SER A 155 -2.89 1.67 1.15
N GLY A 156 -3.28 0.51 1.69
CA GLY A 156 -2.34 -0.59 1.93
C GLY A 156 -1.84 -1.30 0.67
N GLN A 157 -2.45 -1.05 -0.49
CA GLN A 157 -2.17 -1.68 -1.78
C GLN A 157 -1.39 -0.77 -2.74
N PHE A 158 -1.75 0.52 -2.86
CA PHE A 158 -1.13 1.46 -3.83
C PHE A 158 -0.05 2.39 -3.27
N LEU A 159 0.20 2.36 -1.95
CA LEU A 159 1.27 3.14 -1.31
C LEU A 159 2.41 2.26 -0.81
N CYS A 160 2.65 1.13 -1.48
CA CYS A 160 3.66 0.17 -1.05
C CYS A 160 4.67 -0.24 -2.13
N GLU A 161 4.39 0.02 -3.40
CA GLU A 161 5.11 -0.51 -4.55
C GLU A 161 6.55 0.01 -4.60
N THR A 162 6.74 1.34 -4.58
CA THR A 162 8.10 1.89 -4.68
C THR A 162 8.96 1.52 -3.48
N PHE A 163 8.38 1.39 -2.28
CA PHE A 163 9.10 0.89 -1.11
C PHE A 163 9.59 -0.54 -1.34
N ALA A 164 8.76 -1.40 -1.92
CA ALA A 164 9.13 -2.77 -2.24
C ALA A 164 10.18 -2.84 -3.37
N LEU A 165 10.14 -1.94 -4.36
CA LEU A 165 11.16 -1.82 -5.40
C LEU A 165 12.56 -1.52 -4.82
N THR A 166 12.63 -0.91 -3.63
CA THR A 166 13.92 -0.63 -2.96
C THR A 166 14.47 -1.82 -2.16
N ALA A 167 13.77 -2.95 -2.05
CA ALA A 167 14.19 -4.09 -1.24
C ALA A 167 14.25 -5.41 -2.05
N PRO A 168 15.08 -5.48 -3.11
CA PRO A 168 15.15 -6.62 -4.03
C PRO A 168 15.48 -7.94 -3.30
N GLY A 169 14.64 -8.95 -3.44
CA GLY A 169 14.80 -10.27 -2.82
C GLY A 169 14.71 -10.31 -1.29
N MET A 170 14.26 -9.22 -0.66
CA MET A 170 14.16 -9.07 0.79
C MET A 170 12.71 -8.79 1.23
N PRO A 171 11.80 -9.78 1.14
CA PRO A 171 10.37 -9.60 1.40
C PRO A 171 9.99 -9.07 2.79
N GLN A 172 10.72 -9.44 3.85
CA GLN A 172 10.43 -8.91 5.20
C GLN A 172 10.88 -7.47 5.33
N THR A 173 12.04 -7.13 4.77
CA THR A 173 12.53 -5.74 4.72
C THR A 173 11.61 -4.86 3.89
N ALA A 174 11.20 -5.31 2.70
CA ALA A 174 10.19 -4.63 1.88
C ALA A 174 8.91 -4.35 2.66
N SER A 175 8.40 -5.38 3.35
CA SER A 175 7.19 -5.26 4.17
C SER A 175 7.37 -4.32 5.36
N LYS A 176 8.55 -4.28 6.02
CA LYS A 176 8.83 -3.34 7.12
C LYS A 176 8.80 -1.90 6.63
N ILE A 177 9.41 -1.62 5.48
CA ILE A 177 9.43 -0.27 4.87
C ILE A 177 8.01 0.11 4.44
N GLY A 178 7.32 -0.76 3.70
CA GLY A 178 5.94 -0.53 3.27
C GLY A 178 4.99 -0.28 4.44
N LEU A 179 5.03 -1.10 5.50
CA LEU A 179 4.19 -0.90 6.69
C LEU A 179 4.52 0.38 7.46
N HIS A 180 5.76 0.85 7.42
CA HIS A 180 6.14 2.10 8.08
C HIS A 180 5.43 3.31 7.45
N TYR A 181 5.27 3.32 6.14
CA TYR A 181 4.68 4.45 5.41
C TYR A 181 3.18 4.29 5.12
N THR A 182 2.67 3.07 4.93
CA THR A 182 1.24 2.82 4.71
C THR A 182 0.42 2.97 5.99
N ARG A 183 0.94 2.52 7.15
CA ARG A 183 0.24 2.60 8.45
C ARG A 183 0.03 4.02 8.98
N VAL A 184 0.45 5.02 8.21
CA VAL A 184 0.00 6.40 8.36
C VAL A 184 -1.51 6.52 8.18
N ALA A 185 -2.13 5.70 7.33
CA ALA A 185 -3.55 5.78 7.04
C ALA A 185 -4.32 4.45 7.17
N ILE A 186 -3.65 3.31 7.23
CA ILE A 186 -4.30 2.00 7.23
C ILE A 186 -3.83 1.09 8.37
N ASP A 187 -4.61 0.05 8.65
CA ASP A 187 -4.31 -0.95 9.67
C ASP A 187 -5.17 -2.22 9.43
N ASP A 188 -4.96 -3.28 10.21
CA ASP A 188 -5.70 -4.55 10.06
C ASP A 188 -5.49 -5.24 8.70
N GLU A 189 -6.56 -5.62 7.97
CA GLU A 189 -6.49 -6.34 6.69
C GLU A 189 -5.74 -5.58 5.59
N PRO A 190 -5.96 -4.26 5.37
CA PRO A 190 -5.09 -3.45 4.50
C PRO A 190 -3.59 -3.55 4.81
N ALA A 191 -3.19 -3.71 6.08
CA ALA A 191 -1.78 -3.91 6.42
C ALA A 191 -1.27 -5.31 6.02
N GLN A 192 -2.16 -6.30 5.91
CA GLN A 192 -1.83 -7.58 5.29
C GLN A 192 -1.66 -7.42 3.78
N THR A 193 -2.49 -6.59 3.12
CA THR A 193 -2.33 -6.24 1.70
C THR A 193 -0.94 -5.65 1.41
N THR A 194 -0.45 -4.75 2.28
CA THR A 194 0.91 -4.21 2.17
C THR A 194 1.97 -5.31 2.25
N GLN A 195 1.87 -6.21 3.23
CA GLN A 195 2.84 -7.33 3.37
C GLN A 195 2.80 -8.26 2.15
N LEU A 196 1.60 -8.55 1.63
CA LEU A 196 1.37 -9.38 0.45
C LEU A 196 2.11 -8.81 -0.76
N PHE A 197 1.78 -7.57 -1.15
CA PHE A 197 2.31 -7.00 -2.38
C PHE A 197 3.77 -6.56 -2.25
N CYS A 198 4.21 -6.07 -1.08
CA CYS A 198 5.64 -5.83 -0.86
C CYS A 198 6.46 -7.12 -1.01
N THR A 199 5.97 -8.24 -0.50
CA THR A 199 6.62 -9.55 -0.66
C THR A 199 6.68 -9.97 -2.12
N MET A 200 5.57 -9.87 -2.84
CA MET A 200 5.51 -10.25 -4.26
C MET A 200 6.46 -9.40 -5.12
N ILE A 201 6.45 -8.07 -4.93
CA ILE A 201 7.32 -7.15 -5.69
C ILE A 201 8.80 -7.40 -5.37
N ALA A 202 9.14 -7.56 -4.09
CA ALA A 202 10.52 -7.84 -3.68
C ALA A 202 11.02 -9.18 -4.26
N LEU A 203 10.19 -10.21 -4.30
CA LEU A 203 10.57 -11.52 -4.81
C LEU A 203 10.54 -11.63 -6.35
N ALA A 204 9.80 -10.76 -7.04
CA ALA A 204 9.80 -10.70 -8.51
C ALA A 204 11.18 -10.38 -9.11
N PHE A 205 12.14 -9.92 -8.27
CA PHE A 205 13.53 -9.76 -8.68
C PHE A 205 14.24 -11.09 -8.97
N VAL A 206 13.79 -12.18 -8.34
CA VAL A 206 14.44 -13.50 -8.38
C VAL A 206 13.48 -14.66 -8.71
N VAL A 207 12.17 -14.39 -8.81
CA VAL A 207 11.14 -15.38 -9.16
C VAL A 207 10.40 -14.91 -10.41
N ASP A 208 10.42 -15.75 -11.46
CA ASP A 208 9.74 -15.48 -12.74
C ASP A 208 8.38 -16.17 -12.88
N ASP A 209 7.98 -17.00 -11.91
CA ASP A 209 6.71 -17.73 -11.91
C ASP A 209 5.68 -17.00 -11.02
N LEU A 210 4.55 -16.58 -11.61
CA LEU A 210 3.48 -15.85 -10.93
C LEU A 210 2.76 -16.68 -9.86
N GLU A 211 2.56 -17.98 -10.08
CA GLU A 211 1.91 -18.85 -9.09
C GLU A 211 2.81 -19.02 -7.86
N VAL A 212 4.14 -19.15 -8.08
CA VAL A 212 5.11 -19.15 -6.99
C VAL A 212 5.11 -17.80 -6.25
N LEU A 213 5.07 -16.67 -6.95
CA LEU A 213 4.99 -15.35 -6.30
C LEU A 213 3.73 -15.21 -5.44
N LEU A 214 2.57 -15.68 -5.92
CA LEU A 214 1.33 -15.68 -5.14
C LEU A 214 1.45 -16.55 -3.88
N ASP A 215 2.03 -17.75 -3.99
CA ASP A 215 2.28 -18.61 -2.83
C ASP A 215 3.17 -17.91 -1.80
N ARG A 216 4.26 -17.26 -2.25
CA ARG A 216 5.18 -16.50 -1.38
C ARG A 216 4.51 -15.28 -0.73
N GLY A 217 3.66 -14.58 -1.48
CA GLY A 217 2.86 -13.49 -0.94
C GLY A 217 1.91 -13.96 0.18
N VAL A 218 1.23 -15.09 -0.04
CA VAL A 218 0.34 -15.71 0.96
C VAL A 218 1.11 -16.16 2.21
N GLU A 219 2.35 -16.64 2.07
CA GLU A 219 3.22 -16.99 3.21
C GLU A 219 3.54 -15.78 4.11
N ALA A 220 3.55 -14.56 3.56
CA ALA A 220 3.88 -13.33 4.30
C ALA A 220 2.71 -12.70 5.09
N ILE A 221 1.47 -13.17 4.91
CA ILE A 221 0.29 -12.61 5.59
C ILE A 221 -0.21 -13.52 6.72
N ASP A 222 -0.97 -12.95 7.64
CA ASP A 222 -1.49 -13.68 8.80
C ASP A 222 -2.36 -14.88 8.34
N PRO A 223 -2.21 -16.08 8.92
CA PRO A 223 -3.09 -17.23 8.64
C PRO A 223 -4.60 -16.96 8.77
N LYS A 224 -4.99 -15.93 9.53
CA LYS A 224 -6.38 -15.53 9.74
C LYS A 224 -6.86 -14.44 8.80
N SER A 225 -5.97 -13.90 7.95
CA SER A 225 -6.32 -12.81 7.03
C SER A 225 -7.30 -13.28 5.95
N LEU A 226 -8.33 -12.47 5.72
CA LEU A 226 -9.30 -12.66 4.64
C LEU A 226 -8.63 -12.66 3.26
N GLN A 227 -7.46 -12.02 3.13
CA GLN A 227 -6.68 -12.01 1.90
C GLN A 227 -6.35 -13.43 1.42
N ARG A 228 -6.09 -14.38 2.34
CA ARG A 228 -5.84 -15.78 1.98
C ARG A 228 -7.03 -16.41 1.29
N GLU A 229 -8.24 -16.12 1.76
CA GLU A 229 -9.48 -16.61 1.19
C GLU A 229 -9.74 -15.98 -0.19
N ILE A 230 -9.58 -14.66 -0.30
CA ILE A 230 -9.75 -13.92 -1.58
C ILE A 230 -8.81 -14.49 -2.65
N ILE A 231 -7.53 -14.68 -2.33
CA ILE A 231 -6.53 -15.21 -3.26
C ILE A 231 -6.87 -16.65 -3.65
N ALA A 232 -7.24 -17.51 -2.68
CA ALA A 232 -7.60 -18.89 -2.95
C ALA A 232 -8.83 -19.01 -3.86
N ASP A 233 -9.84 -18.19 -3.63
CA ASP A 233 -11.04 -18.13 -4.44
C ASP A 233 -10.75 -17.68 -5.87
N VAL A 234 -10.01 -16.58 -6.04
CA VAL A 234 -9.66 -16.06 -7.37
C VAL A 234 -8.82 -17.07 -8.15
N ARG A 235 -7.86 -17.74 -7.51
CA ARG A 235 -7.10 -18.84 -8.14
C ARG A 235 -8.01 -20.01 -8.52
N GLY A 236 -8.94 -20.39 -7.65
CA GLY A 236 -9.92 -21.44 -7.93
C GLY A 236 -10.84 -21.11 -9.10
N TRP A 237 -11.35 -19.87 -9.15
CA TRP A 237 -12.19 -19.39 -10.26
C TRP A 237 -11.40 -19.27 -11.56
N HIS A 238 -10.16 -18.80 -11.52
CA HIS A 238 -9.28 -18.80 -12.67
C HIS A 238 -9.06 -20.22 -13.22
N GLN A 239 -8.80 -21.21 -12.35
CA GLN A 239 -8.66 -22.62 -12.78
C GLN A 239 -9.95 -23.18 -13.40
N GLN A 240 -11.12 -22.78 -12.89
CA GLN A 240 -12.41 -23.20 -13.42
C GLN A 240 -12.77 -22.49 -14.74
N TYR A 241 -12.34 -21.24 -14.89
CA TYR A 241 -12.69 -20.33 -15.97
C TYR A 241 -11.44 -19.66 -16.58
N PRO A 242 -10.49 -20.43 -17.13
CA PRO A 242 -9.17 -19.92 -17.54
C PRO A 242 -9.22 -18.87 -18.66
N ASP A 243 -10.26 -18.91 -19.48
CA ASP A 243 -10.46 -17.97 -20.59
C ASP A 243 -11.63 -16.99 -20.36
N ASP A 244 -12.27 -17.03 -19.19
CA ASP A 244 -13.45 -16.22 -18.87
C ASP A 244 -13.27 -15.44 -17.56
N TRP A 245 -12.48 -14.38 -17.65
CA TRP A 245 -12.26 -13.45 -16.55
C TRP A 245 -13.53 -12.74 -16.09
N ARG A 246 -14.56 -12.61 -16.95
CA ARG A 246 -15.84 -11.97 -16.60
C ARG A 246 -16.59 -12.81 -15.58
N GLN A 247 -16.53 -14.13 -15.72
CA GLN A 247 -17.09 -15.05 -14.75
C GLN A 247 -16.39 -14.96 -13.40
N THR A 248 -15.05 -14.85 -13.37
CA THR A 248 -14.29 -14.60 -12.12
C THR A 248 -14.65 -13.25 -11.49
N ARG A 249 -14.72 -12.17 -12.26
CA ARG A 249 -15.14 -10.85 -11.78
C ARG A 249 -16.54 -10.90 -11.16
N ARG A 250 -17.49 -11.59 -11.81
CA ARG A 250 -18.86 -11.75 -11.30
C ARG A 250 -18.86 -12.44 -9.93
N LEU A 251 -18.14 -13.55 -9.80
CA LEU A 251 -18.05 -14.30 -8.55
C LEU A 251 -17.37 -13.48 -7.43
N LEU A 252 -16.32 -12.73 -7.78
CA LEU A 252 -15.64 -11.82 -6.86
C LEU A 252 -16.62 -10.76 -6.31
N LYS A 253 -17.37 -10.09 -7.21
CA LYS A 253 -18.40 -9.11 -6.83
C LYS A 253 -19.45 -9.74 -5.93
N GLU A 254 -20.02 -10.88 -6.34
CA GLU A 254 -21.10 -11.56 -5.62
C GLU A 254 -20.70 -11.98 -4.20
N LYS A 255 -19.46 -12.43 -4.01
CA LYS A 255 -18.99 -12.90 -2.70
C LYS A 255 -18.52 -11.77 -1.77
N TYR A 256 -17.87 -10.75 -2.32
CA TYR A 256 -17.10 -9.78 -1.51
C TYR A 256 -17.68 -8.35 -1.48
N THR A 257 -18.85 -8.11 -2.08
CA THR A 257 -19.63 -6.89 -1.82
C THR A 257 -20.27 -6.99 -0.43
N GLN A 258 -19.88 -6.13 0.51
CA GLN A 258 -20.23 -6.23 1.94
C GLN A 258 -20.82 -4.95 2.54
N ALA A 259 -20.97 -3.87 1.77
CA ALA A 259 -21.35 -2.55 2.27
C ALA A 259 -22.53 -1.91 1.51
N ASP A 260 -23.40 -2.74 0.92
CA ASP A 260 -24.61 -2.32 0.19
C ASP A 260 -24.33 -1.22 -0.88
N GLY A 261 -23.20 -1.35 -1.59
CA GLY A 261 -22.76 -0.39 -2.61
C GLY A 261 -22.09 0.87 -2.06
N GLY A 262 -21.80 0.89 -0.75
CA GLY A 262 -21.05 1.92 -0.04
C GLY A 262 -19.58 2.00 -0.47
N MET A 263 -18.80 2.82 0.23
CA MET A 263 -17.42 3.11 -0.21
C MET A 263 -16.48 1.89 -0.13
N ARG A 264 -16.73 0.96 0.82
CA ARG A 264 -15.97 -0.29 0.91
C ARG A 264 -16.17 -1.18 -0.33
N ASP A 265 -17.34 -1.15 -0.95
CA ASP A 265 -17.61 -1.91 -2.19
C ASP A 265 -17.08 -1.20 -3.46
N ARG A 266 -16.27 -0.15 -3.28
CA ARG A 266 -15.69 0.66 -4.36
C ARG A 266 -14.18 0.79 -4.20
N ASN A 267 -13.74 1.13 -3.00
CA ASN A 267 -12.35 1.35 -2.60
C ASN A 267 -12.09 0.53 -1.32
N GLY A 268 -12.39 -0.77 -1.38
CA GLY A 268 -12.10 -1.73 -0.32
C GLY A 268 -11.19 -2.83 -0.82
N TYR A 269 -10.30 -3.29 0.05
CA TYR A 269 -9.26 -4.24 -0.30
C TYR A 269 -9.81 -5.54 -0.90
N GLU A 270 -11.04 -5.93 -0.55
CA GLU A 270 -11.58 -7.23 -0.93
C GLU A 270 -11.71 -7.35 -2.45
N LEU A 271 -12.34 -6.35 -3.07
CA LEU A 271 -12.56 -6.32 -4.51
C LEU A 271 -11.28 -5.93 -5.24
N THR A 272 -10.46 -5.02 -4.70
CA THR A 272 -9.24 -4.57 -5.38
C THR A 272 -8.12 -5.60 -5.32
N THR A 273 -7.89 -6.27 -4.19
CA THR A 273 -6.89 -7.35 -4.10
C THR A 273 -7.31 -8.52 -5.00
N GLY A 274 -8.59 -8.90 -4.99
CA GLY A 274 -9.10 -9.92 -5.90
C GLY A 274 -8.94 -9.54 -7.38
N SER A 275 -9.18 -8.28 -7.73
CA SER A 275 -9.01 -7.75 -9.09
C SER A 275 -7.55 -7.77 -9.53
N THR A 276 -6.60 -7.36 -8.68
CA THR A 276 -5.16 -7.42 -8.95
C THR A 276 -4.68 -8.85 -9.17
N VAL A 277 -5.09 -9.79 -8.31
CA VAL A 277 -4.71 -11.21 -8.46
C VAL A 277 -5.27 -11.78 -9.76
N ALA A 278 -6.54 -11.50 -10.08
CA ALA A 278 -7.13 -11.94 -11.34
C ALA A 278 -6.40 -11.33 -12.55
N ALA A 279 -6.08 -10.04 -12.51
CA ALA A 279 -5.33 -9.36 -13.57
C ALA A 279 -3.97 -10.01 -13.83
N LEU A 280 -3.24 -10.38 -12.77
CA LEU A 280 -1.97 -11.10 -12.87
C LEU A 280 -2.15 -12.48 -13.52
N LEU A 281 -3.15 -13.25 -13.07
CA LEU A 281 -3.40 -14.60 -13.55
C LEU A 281 -3.83 -14.61 -15.03
N TYR A 282 -4.87 -13.87 -15.38
CA TYR A 282 -5.35 -13.78 -16.76
C TYR A 282 -4.39 -13.02 -17.68
N GLY A 283 -3.55 -12.15 -17.12
CA GLY A 283 -2.51 -11.42 -17.83
C GLY A 283 -1.31 -12.28 -18.22
N GLU A 284 -1.05 -13.39 -17.52
CA GLU A 284 0.01 -14.37 -17.84
C GLU A 284 1.42 -13.74 -18.00
N GLY A 285 1.65 -12.64 -17.28
CA GLY A 285 2.89 -11.87 -17.35
C GLY A 285 3.04 -10.99 -18.60
N ASP A 286 2.02 -10.86 -19.44
CA ASP A 286 1.97 -9.85 -20.50
C ASP A 286 1.42 -8.53 -19.94
N LEU A 287 2.22 -7.45 -19.99
CA LEU A 287 1.84 -6.18 -19.36
C LEU A 287 0.56 -5.58 -19.99
N PRO A 288 0.45 -5.39 -21.32
CA PRO A 288 -0.79 -4.89 -21.93
C PRO A 288 -2.03 -5.69 -21.52
N LYS A 289 -1.98 -7.04 -21.60
CA LYS A 289 -3.09 -7.91 -21.21
C LYS A 289 -3.42 -7.78 -19.72
N THR A 290 -2.40 -7.76 -18.86
CA THR A 290 -2.57 -7.59 -17.39
C THR A 290 -3.31 -6.29 -17.08
N LEU A 291 -2.88 -5.16 -17.66
CA LEU A 291 -3.50 -3.87 -17.42
C LEU A 291 -4.92 -3.79 -18.02
N GLU A 292 -5.12 -4.32 -19.23
CA GLU A 292 -6.44 -4.40 -19.86
C GLU A 292 -7.45 -5.17 -18.99
N ILE A 293 -7.05 -6.31 -18.41
CA ILE A 293 -7.89 -7.06 -17.48
C ILE A 293 -8.18 -6.24 -16.23
N ALA A 294 -7.18 -5.61 -15.61
CA ALA A 294 -7.38 -4.77 -14.42
C ALA A 294 -8.40 -3.65 -14.67
N PHE A 295 -8.29 -2.93 -15.80
CA PHE A 295 -9.25 -1.88 -16.18
C PHE A 295 -10.66 -2.43 -16.35
N ASN A 296 -10.78 -3.64 -16.88
CA ASN A 296 -12.06 -4.29 -17.14
C ASN A 296 -12.72 -4.92 -15.91
N PHE A 297 -11.94 -5.26 -14.87
CA PHE A 297 -12.49 -5.60 -13.57
C PHE A 297 -13.21 -4.40 -12.94
N GLY A 298 -12.68 -3.19 -13.10
CA GLY A 298 -13.34 -1.97 -12.65
C GLY A 298 -13.11 -1.66 -11.18
N TRP A 299 -14.12 -1.08 -10.52
CA TRP A 299 -13.98 -0.40 -9.23
C TRP A 299 -12.83 0.62 -9.28
N ASP A 300 -12.05 0.71 -8.22
CA ASP A 300 -10.78 1.40 -8.19
C ASP A 300 -9.75 0.55 -8.98
N CYS A 301 -9.69 0.73 -10.30
CA CYS A 301 -8.95 -0.18 -11.18
C CYS A 301 -7.51 0.27 -11.47
N ASP A 302 -7.24 1.57 -11.37
CA ASP A 302 -5.93 2.19 -11.56
C ASP A 302 -4.92 1.74 -10.49
N ASN A 303 -5.32 1.64 -9.22
CA ASN A 303 -4.47 0.98 -8.20
C ASN A 303 -4.22 -0.49 -8.52
N SER A 304 -5.26 -1.21 -8.94
CA SER A 304 -5.14 -2.65 -9.19
C SER A 304 -4.18 -2.91 -10.35
N ALA A 305 -4.26 -2.05 -11.37
CA ALA A 305 -3.38 -2.00 -12.51
C ALA A 305 -1.97 -1.53 -12.15
N ALA A 306 -1.82 -0.55 -11.25
CA ALA A 306 -0.53 -0.05 -10.79
C ALA A 306 0.26 -1.14 -10.05
N THR A 307 -0.35 -1.81 -9.08
CA THR A 307 0.30 -2.90 -8.34
C THR A 307 0.63 -4.09 -9.25
N ALA A 308 -0.30 -4.51 -10.11
CA ALA A 308 -0.06 -5.60 -11.07
C ALA A 308 1.05 -5.23 -12.07
N GLY A 309 1.03 -3.99 -12.55
CA GLY A 309 2.02 -3.42 -13.46
C GLY A 309 3.41 -3.36 -12.82
N ALA A 310 3.50 -3.02 -11.54
CA ALA A 310 4.77 -3.04 -10.80
C ALA A 310 5.37 -4.45 -10.74
N ILE A 311 4.57 -5.46 -10.39
CA ILE A 311 5.01 -6.86 -10.32
C ILE A 311 5.50 -7.35 -11.69
N VAL A 312 4.67 -7.22 -12.73
CA VAL A 312 5.03 -7.62 -14.10
C VAL A 312 6.25 -6.82 -14.60
N GLY A 313 6.33 -5.54 -14.25
CA GLY A 313 7.44 -4.66 -14.55
C GLY A 313 8.78 -5.14 -13.98
N VAL A 314 8.80 -5.56 -12.73
CA VAL A 314 10.01 -6.14 -12.10
C VAL A 314 10.39 -7.46 -12.77
N MET A 315 9.41 -8.32 -13.07
CA MET A 315 9.67 -9.61 -13.71
C MET A 315 10.29 -9.42 -15.10
N LYS A 316 9.72 -8.52 -15.92
CA LYS A 316 10.14 -8.34 -17.33
C LYS A 316 11.31 -7.37 -17.52
N GLY A 317 11.46 -6.39 -16.65
CA GLY A 317 12.49 -5.34 -16.74
C GLY A 317 12.18 -4.26 -17.78
N TYR A 318 12.73 -3.07 -17.57
CA TYR A 318 12.49 -1.87 -18.37
C TYR A 318 12.86 -2.02 -19.85
N ARG A 319 13.94 -2.74 -20.16
CA ARG A 319 14.39 -2.99 -21.54
C ARG A 319 13.35 -3.74 -22.37
N SER A 320 12.55 -4.62 -21.75
CA SER A 320 11.48 -5.33 -22.45
C SER A 320 10.37 -4.38 -22.94
N PHE A 321 10.09 -3.32 -22.16
CA PHE A 321 9.10 -2.29 -22.50
C PHE A 321 9.62 -1.33 -23.55
N LEU A 322 10.91 -0.96 -23.48
CA LEU A 322 11.54 -0.15 -24.53
C LEU A 322 11.49 -0.84 -25.91
N ALA A 323 11.62 -2.17 -25.94
CA ALA A 323 11.55 -2.94 -27.18
C ALA A 323 10.15 -2.93 -27.84
N GLN A 324 9.11 -2.52 -27.11
CA GLN A 324 7.75 -2.39 -27.65
C GLN A 324 7.51 -1.07 -28.37
N GLU A 325 8.46 -0.13 -28.31
CA GLU A 325 8.38 1.19 -28.95
C GLU A 325 7.14 2.00 -28.51
N TRP A 326 6.66 1.78 -27.28
CA TRP A 326 5.57 2.57 -26.70
C TRP A 326 5.94 4.06 -26.62
N GLN A 327 4.96 4.92 -26.86
CA GLN A 327 5.15 6.37 -26.76
C GLN A 327 5.21 6.80 -25.29
N ILE A 328 6.42 6.83 -24.72
CA ILE A 328 6.68 7.24 -23.34
C ILE A 328 7.57 8.48 -23.33
N VAL A 329 7.05 9.60 -22.83
CA VAL A 329 7.86 10.79 -22.56
C VAL A 329 8.44 10.69 -21.16
N ASP A 330 9.76 10.81 -21.04
CA ASP A 330 10.45 10.76 -19.74
C ASP A 330 10.25 12.08 -18.96
N ARG A 331 9.16 12.14 -18.21
CA ARG A 331 8.76 13.28 -17.37
C ARG A 331 7.87 12.78 -16.24
N TYR A 332 8.02 13.38 -15.05
CA TYR A 332 7.12 13.19 -13.92
C TYR A 332 6.64 14.57 -13.43
N ARG A 333 5.47 14.99 -13.91
CA ARG A 333 4.93 16.34 -13.66
C ARG A 333 4.27 16.43 -12.29
N ASN A 334 4.78 17.32 -11.44
CA ASN A 334 4.13 17.66 -10.19
C ASN A 334 2.87 18.51 -10.40
N THR A 335 1.70 17.98 -10.04
CA THR A 335 0.42 18.70 -10.10
C THR A 335 -0.27 18.86 -8.75
N THR A 336 0.13 18.11 -7.71
CA THR A 336 -0.61 18.00 -6.44
C THR A 336 0.23 18.20 -5.18
N ARG A 337 1.57 18.10 -5.23
CA ARG A 337 2.43 18.06 -4.04
C ARG A 337 3.27 19.34 -3.88
N GLU A 338 3.07 20.06 -2.79
CA GLU A 338 3.72 21.35 -2.53
C GLU A 338 5.21 21.17 -2.20
N GLY A 339 6.07 22.07 -2.67
CA GLY A 339 7.50 22.04 -2.36
C GLY A 339 8.27 20.82 -2.88
N MET A 340 7.66 20.02 -3.76
CA MET A 340 8.30 18.89 -4.43
C MET A 340 8.94 19.32 -5.77
N PRO A 341 9.95 18.57 -6.28
CA PRO A 341 10.66 18.92 -7.53
C PRO A 341 9.72 19.17 -8.72
N ASN A 342 10.07 20.13 -9.58
CA ASN A 342 9.27 20.47 -10.77
C ASN A 342 9.85 19.88 -12.07
N ASP A 343 11.07 19.35 -12.01
CA ASP A 343 11.88 18.84 -13.11
C ASP A 343 12.15 17.33 -12.99
N GLU A 344 11.44 16.63 -12.11
CA GLU A 344 11.56 15.18 -11.98
C GLU A 344 11.16 14.47 -13.29
N THR A 345 11.90 13.43 -13.64
CA THR A 345 11.58 12.51 -14.73
C THR A 345 11.28 11.11 -14.19
N ILE A 346 10.73 10.24 -15.03
CA ILE A 346 10.52 8.83 -14.65
C ILE A 346 11.89 8.19 -14.37
N THR A 347 12.88 8.54 -15.19
CA THR A 347 14.28 8.11 -15.02
C THR A 347 14.87 8.59 -13.70
N SER A 348 14.77 9.87 -13.36
CA SER A 348 15.37 10.40 -12.13
C SER A 348 14.68 9.84 -10.89
N PHE A 349 13.34 9.69 -10.90
CA PHE A 349 12.62 9.01 -9.82
C PHE A 349 13.11 7.56 -9.65
N ALA A 350 13.23 6.80 -10.74
CA ALA A 350 13.79 5.44 -10.68
C ALA A 350 15.24 5.41 -10.17
N ASP A 351 16.07 6.39 -10.50
CA ASP A 351 17.45 6.45 -10.02
C ASP A 351 17.49 6.68 -8.50
N ARG A 352 16.54 7.43 -7.90
CA ARG A 352 16.39 7.51 -6.44
C ARG A 352 16.10 6.14 -5.81
N LEU A 353 15.23 5.35 -6.44
CA LEU A 353 14.91 4.00 -5.98
C LEU A 353 16.12 3.08 -6.05
N VAL A 354 16.93 3.17 -7.10
CA VAL A 354 18.18 2.39 -7.24
C VAL A 354 19.18 2.76 -6.14
N GLU A 355 19.34 4.05 -5.83
CA GLU A 355 20.23 4.50 -4.75
C GLU A 355 19.76 4.01 -3.37
N LEU A 356 18.45 4.10 -3.11
CA LEU A 356 17.86 3.57 -1.87
C LEU A 356 17.99 2.05 -1.80
N ALA A 357 17.85 1.33 -2.92
CA ALA A 357 18.03 -0.10 -2.97
C ALA A 357 19.47 -0.52 -2.63
N GLU A 358 20.47 0.16 -3.20
CA GLU A 358 21.87 -0.06 -2.83
C GLU A 358 22.08 0.14 -1.32
N ARG A 359 21.53 1.23 -0.74
CA ARG A 359 21.61 1.47 0.70
C ARG A 359 20.97 0.36 1.52
N ILE A 360 19.75 -0.06 1.18
CA ILE A 360 19.04 -1.13 1.91
C ILE A 360 19.83 -2.44 1.85
N VAL A 361 20.36 -2.80 0.68
CA VAL A 361 21.22 -3.98 0.51
C VAL A 361 22.43 -3.91 1.45
N LEU A 362 23.13 -2.77 1.48
CA LEU A 362 24.31 -2.59 2.34
C LEU A 362 23.94 -2.58 3.83
N ASP A 363 22.85 -1.92 4.22
CA ASP A 363 22.35 -1.85 5.60
C ASP A 363 21.91 -3.24 6.11
N ALA A 364 21.41 -4.11 5.23
CA ALA A 364 21.11 -5.52 5.54
C ALA A 364 22.38 -6.40 5.62
N GLY A 365 23.55 -5.85 5.33
CA GLY A 365 24.84 -6.55 5.31
C GLY A 365 25.08 -7.37 4.05
N GLY A 366 24.44 -6.99 2.94
CA GLY A 366 24.89 -7.36 1.60
C GLY A 366 26.13 -6.55 1.17
N GLU A 367 26.62 -6.81 -0.03
CA GLU A 367 27.86 -6.20 -0.53
C GLU A 367 27.71 -5.68 -1.96
N ARG A 368 28.44 -4.60 -2.27
CA ARG A 368 28.63 -4.07 -3.61
C ARG A 368 30.04 -4.41 -4.09
N ARG A 369 30.16 -5.28 -5.09
CA ARG A 369 31.43 -5.77 -5.62
C ARG A 369 31.63 -5.33 -7.07
N TRP A 370 32.89 -5.34 -7.49
CA TRP A 370 33.25 -5.22 -8.91
C TRP A 370 33.70 -6.57 -9.41
N GLU A 371 32.88 -7.22 -10.23
CA GLU A 371 33.15 -8.55 -10.77
C GLU A 371 32.81 -8.60 -12.26
N GLN A 372 33.60 -9.35 -13.02
CA GLN A 372 33.38 -9.59 -14.46
C GLN A 372 33.21 -8.31 -15.32
N GLY A 373 33.71 -7.16 -14.85
CA GLY A 373 33.64 -5.88 -15.56
C GLY A 373 32.36 -5.07 -15.30
N SER A 374 31.50 -5.51 -14.37
CA SER A 374 30.33 -4.77 -13.89
C SER A 374 30.30 -4.67 -12.36
N VAL A 375 29.45 -3.77 -11.86
CA VAL A 375 29.08 -3.77 -10.45
C VAL A 375 28.08 -4.90 -10.23
N GLU A 376 28.31 -5.70 -9.20
CA GLU A 376 27.47 -6.80 -8.75
C GLU A 376 27.04 -6.54 -7.30
N TYR A 377 25.80 -6.88 -6.97
CA TYR A 377 25.32 -6.86 -5.58
C TYR A 377 25.15 -8.28 -5.07
N GLN A 378 25.76 -8.59 -3.93
CA GLN A 378 25.42 -9.76 -3.14
C GLN A 378 24.36 -9.36 -2.12
N ILE A 379 23.17 -9.94 -2.22
CA ILE A 379 22.03 -9.62 -1.37
C ILE A 379 21.70 -10.82 -0.50
N LYS A 380 21.45 -10.58 0.79
CA LYS A 380 20.93 -11.63 1.69
C LYS A 380 19.48 -11.92 1.34
N ALA A 381 19.19 -13.18 1.04
CA ALA A 381 17.81 -13.60 0.81
C ALA A 381 17.04 -13.60 2.13
N GLU A 382 15.78 -13.17 2.07
CA GLU A 382 14.83 -13.34 3.18
C GLU A 382 13.70 -14.26 2.72
N SER A 383 13.30 -15.19 3.59
CA SER A 383 12.06 -15.93 3.38
C SER A 383 10.85 -15.05 3.69
N PRO A 384 9.70 -15.22 3.02
CA PRO A 384 8.45 -14.57 3.41
C PRO A 384 8.11 -14.87 4.88
N ALA A 385 7.63 -13.87 5.59
CA ALA A 385 7.14 -14.05 6.95
C ALA A 385 6.11 -12.97 7.28
N ASN A 386 5.11 -13.35 8.08
CA ASN A 386 4.23 -12.38 8.72
C ASN A 386 5.00 -11.59 9.77
N ILE A 387 5.29 -10.33 9.47
CA ILE A 387 5.98 -9.41 10.39
C ILE A 387 4.99 -8.57 11.21
N ARG A 388 3.71 -8.59 10.82
CA ARG A 388 2.61 -7.96 11.54
C ARG A 388 1.38 -8.86 11.54
N ALA A 389 1.12 -9.48 12.68
CA ALA A 389 -0.06 -10.28 12.91
C ALA A 389 -1.32 -9.41 13.01
N LEU A 390 -2.47 -9.99 12.70
CA LEU A 390 -3.76 -9.37 12.96
C LEU A 390 -4.04 -9.30 14.47
N GLU A 391 -4.56 -8.16 14.92
CA GLU A 391 -4.84 -7.89 16.32
C GLU A 391 -6.35 -7.81 16.56
N SER A 392 -6.82 -8.21 17.74
CA SER A 392 -8.23 -7.98 18.09
C SER A 392 -8.50 -6.47 18.30
N PRO A 393 -9.52 -5.88 17.65
CA PRO A 393 -9.84 -4.45 17.85
C PRO A 393 -10.13 -4.09 19.31
N LYS A 394 -10.75 -5.02 20.08
CA LYS A 394 -11.00 -4.84 21.52
C LYS A 394 -9.70 -4.82 22.31
N GLY A 395 -8.79 -5.75 22.01
CA GLY A 395 -7.47 -5.81 22.65
C GLY A 395 -6.68 -4.54 22.42
N ARG A 396 -6.67 -4.05 21.17
CA ARG A 396 -5.98 -2.82 20.81
C ARG A 396 -6.56 -1.57 21.46
N THR A 397 -7.88 -1.45 21.53
CA THR A 397 -8.54 -0.33 22.23
C THR A 397 -8.13 -0.30 23.70
N ALA A 398 -8.13 -1.46 24.38
CA ALA A 398 -7.75 -1.55 25.79
C ALA A 398 -6.26 -1.23 26.02
N GLN A 399 -5.38 -1.68 25.11
CA GLN A 399 -3.96 -1.35 25.14
C GLN A 399 -3.73 0.16 24.99
N LEU A 400 -4.32 0.78 23.97
CA LEU A 400 -4.19 2.22 23.74
C LEU A 400 -4.78 3.05 24.90
N ALA A 401 -5.86 2.58 25.53
CA ALA A 401 -6.43 3.23 26.71
C ALA A 401 -5.46 3.22 27.89
N LYS A 402 -4.65 2.16 28.03
CA LYS A 402 -3.60 2.07 29.05
C LYS A 402 -2.40 2.98 28.71
N GLU A 403 -1.98 3.00 27.45
CA GLU A 403 -0.82 3.76 27.00
C GLU A 403 -1.06 5.28 26.99
N LEU A 404 -2.26 5.70 26.57
CA LEU A 404 -2.62 7.11 26.38
C LEU A 404 -3.46 7.68 27.53
N GLY A 405 -3.82 6.88 28.54
CA GLY A 405 -4.75 7.28 29.60
C GLY A 405 -4.33 8.53 30.37
N ASP A 406 -3.04 8.63 30.72
CA ASP A 406 -2.48 9.78 31.45
C ASP A 406 -2.42 11.03 30.56
N GLU A 407 -2.10 10.86 29.27
CA GLU A 407 -2.13 11.95 28.29
C GLU A 407 -3.56 12.49 28.12
N VAL A 408 -4.54 11.60 27.92
CA VAL A 408 -5.95 11.96 27.78
C VAL A 408 -6.46 12.68 29.02
N ARG A 409 -6.16 12.15 30.21
CA ARG A 409 -6.52 12.78 31.48
C ARG A 409 -5.91 14.18 31.60
N THR A 410 -4.62 14.31 31.30
CA THR A 410 -3.91 15.60 31.37
C THR A 410 -4.49 16.60 30.38
N GLY A 411 -4.71 16.21 29.13
CA GLY A 411 -5.27 17.09 28.10
C GLY A 411 -6.72 17.50 28.36
N ILE A 412 -7.50 16.72 29.12
CA ILE A 412 -8.85 17.13 29.55
C ILE A 412 -8.78 18.05 30.77
N LEU A 413 -8.00 17.70 31.79
CA LEU A 413 -8.03 18.41 33.08
C LEU A 413 -7.13 19.64 33.15
N ASN A 414 -5.97 19.59 32.47
CA ASN A 414 -4.98 20.67 32.49
C ASN A 414 -4.23 20.78 31.14
N PRO A 415 -4.96 21.09 30.04
CA PRO A 415 -4.34 21.24 28.72
C PRO A 415 -3.46 22.47 28.64
N LYS A 416 -2.37 22.38 27.87
CA LYS A 416 -1.47 23.51 27.56
C LYS A 416 -1.97 24.32 26.35
N SER A 417 -2.91 23.78 25.57
CA SER A 417 -3.51 24.45 24.41
C SER A 417 -4.89 23.89 24.08
N ASP A 418 -5.67 24.63 23.29
CA ASP A 418 -6.97 24.15 22.77
C ASP A 418 -6.82 22.94 21.85
N ARG A 419 -5.70 22.85 21.09
CA ARG A 419 -5.40 21.69 20.24
C ARG A 419 -5.16 20.42 21.07
N GLU A 420 -4.38 20.52 22.15
CA GLU A 420 -4.18 19.41 23.09
C GLU A 420 -5.49 18.98 23.76
N ARG A 421 -6.32 19.95 24.14
CA ARG A 421 -7.64 19.69 24.72
C ARG A 421 -8.55 18.94 23.74
N ALA A 422 -8.60 19.40 22.49
CA ALA A 422 -9.37 18.78 21.42
C ALA A 422 -8.87 17.36 21.11
N ARG A 423 -7.55 17.17 21.04
CA ARG A 423 -6.91 15.85 20.87
C ARG A 423 -7.33 14.89 21.97
N ALA A 424 -7.26 15.31 23.22
CA ALA A 424 -7.64 14.48 24.36
C ALA A 424 -9.13 14.11 24.35
N ALA A 425 -10.02 15.04 23.97
CA ALA A 425 -11.45 14.74 23.79
C ALA A 425 -11.68 13.67 22.72
N TYR A 426 -11.01 13.79 21.57
CA TYR A 426 -11.14 12.84 20.47
C TYR A 426 -10.64 11.44 20.88
N LEU A 427 -9.45 11.37 21.49
CA LEU A 427 -8.90 10.14 22.03
C LEU A 427 -9.83 9.53 23.09
N ALA A 428 -10.40 10.31 24.00
CA ALA A 428 -11.35 9.79 24.99
C ALA A 428 -12.61 9.20 24.35
N ILE A 429 -13.11 9.81 23.27
CA ILE A 429 -14.22 9.27 22.47
C ILE A 429 -13.78 7.93 21.87
N CYS A 430 -12.67 7.88 21.13
CA CYS A 430 -12.12 6.70 20.47
C CYS A 430 -11.84 5.53 21.43
N LEU A 431 -11.30 5.83 22.62
CA LEU A 431 -10.92 4.87 23.66
C LEU A 431 -12.07 4.49 24.60
N LYS A 432 -13.28 5.03 24.36
CA LYS A 432 -14.50 4.74 25.14
C LYS A 432 -14.42 5.17 26.62
N THR A 433 -13.60 6.17 26.92
CA THR A 433 -13.44 6.75 28.28
C THR A 433 -14.20 8.07 28.45
N ALA A 434 -14.75 8.64 27.37
CA ALA A 434 -15.56 9.86 27.39
C ALA A 434 -16.68 9.87 28.46
N PRO A 435 -17.48 8.80 28.69
CA PRO A 435 -18.51 8.81 29.73
C PRO A 435 -17.98 9.04 31.15
N THR A 436 -16.78 8.54 31.46
CA THR A 436 -16.12 8.74 32.76
C THR A 436 -15.79 10.22 32.97
N PHE A 437 -15.18 10.87 31.98
CA PHE A 437 -14.86 12.30 32.06
C PHE A 437 -16.12 13.17 32.12
N ALA A 438 -17.17 12.82 31.36
CA ALA A 438 -18.44 13.53 31.41
C ALA A 438 -19.11 13.46 32.79
N ALA A 439 -18.94 12.35 33.53
CA ALA A 439 -19.50 12.16 34.86
C ALA A 439 -18.65 12.79 35.97
N GLU A 440 -17.33 12.60 35.93
CA GLU A 440 -16.40 13.03 36.99
C GLU A 440 -15.97 14.50 36.85
N HIS A 441 -15.90 15.01 35.61
CA HIS A 441 -15.35 16.32 35.28
C HIS A 441 -16.18 17.05 34.20
N PRO A 442 -17.49 17.30 34.46
CA PRO A 442 -18.44 17.75 33.44
C PRO A 442 -18.06 19.09 32.78
N GLU A 443 -17.50 20.04 33.53
CA GLU A 443 -17.10 21.35 33.00
C GLU A 443 -15.87 21.24 32.07
N GLN A 444 -14.84 20.50 32.50
CA GLN A 444 -13.64 20.26 31.71
C GLN A 444 -13.96 19.44 30.46
N TRP A 445 -14.83 18.43 30.60
CA TRP A 445 -15.30 17.63 29.47
C TRP A 445 -16.05 18.49 28.44
N ALA A 446 -17.00 19.32 28.88
CA ALA A 446 -17.74 20.22 27.99
C ALA A 446 -16.81 21.17 27.25
N ALA A 447 -15.81 21.74 27.93
CA ALA A 447 -14.79 22.59 27.32
C ALA A 447 -13.92 21.82 26.30
N ALA A 448 -13.66 20.53 26.54
CA ALA A 448 -12.87 19.70 25.65
C ALA A 448 -13.64 19.30 24.38
N VAL A 449 -14.92 18.96 24.52
CA VAL A 449 -15.81 18.72 23.38
C VAL A 449 -15.99 20.00 22.56
N ALA A 450 -16.12 21.16 23.19
CA ALA A 450 -16.18 22.45 22.50
C ALA A 450 -14.91 22.72 21.68
N ALA A 451 -13.72 22.47 22.26
CA ALA A 451 -12.46 22.60 21.53
C ALA A 451 -12.38 21.65 20.33
N LEU A 452 -12.81 20.39 20.47
CA LEU A 452 -12.86 19.43 19.36
C LEU A 452 -13.85 19.85 18.27
N ASN A 453 -14.99 20.44 18.64
CA ASN A 453 -15.95 21.00 17.69
C ASN A 453 -15.37 22.18 16.87
N GLU A 454 -14.22 22.76 17.21
CA GLU A 454 -13.57 23.75 16.34
C GLU A 454 -12.79 23.11 15.18
N PHE A 455 -12.48 21.81 15.25
CA PHE A 455 -11.83 21.05 14.18
C PHE A 455 -12.86 20.56 13.14
N GLN A 456 -13.61 21.50 12.56
CA GLN A 456 -14.75 21.20 11.69
C GLN A 456 -14.43 20.28 10.50
N PRO A 457 -13.27 20.37 9.81
CA PRO A 457 -12.96 19.41 8.74
C PRO A 457 -12.95 17.95 9.19
N LEU A 458 -12.44 17.66 10.41
CA LEU A 458 -12.47 16.31 10.99
C LEU A 458 -13.91 15.92 11.37
N VAL A 459 -14.61 16.81 12.07
CA VAL A 459 -16.00 16.56 12.53
C VAL A 459 -16.93 16.34 11.35
N GLN A 460 -16.89 17.20 10.33
CA GLN A 460 -17.68 17.05 9.11
C GLN A 460 -17.41 15.72 8.42
N TYR A 461 -16.14 15.30 8.33
CA TYR A 461 -15.80 14.05 7.67
C TYR A 461 -16.24 12.81 8.47
N LEU A 462 -16.08 12.84 9.80
CA LEU A 462 -16.62 11.81 10.71
C LEU A 462 -18.15 11.71 10.67
N PHE A 463 -18.85 12.81 10.42
CA PHE A 463 -20.31 12.82 10.35
C PHE A 463 -20.86 12.69 8.94
N SER A 464 -19.99 12.57 7.93
CA SER A 464 -20.41 12.36 6.55
C SER A 464 -21.14 11.02 6.39
N ASP A 465 -21.78 10.84 5.23
CA ASP A 465 -22.49 9.60 4.89
C ASP A 465 -21.54 8.54 4.32
N ARG A 466 -20.23 8.65 4.57
CA ARG A 466 -19.19 7.69 4.16
C ARG A 466 -18.14 7.60 5.27
N PRO A 467 -17.56 6.42 5.58
CA PRO A 467 -17.53 5.20 4.76
C PRO A 467 -18.68 4.22 4.97
N LEU A 468 -19.52 4.41 6.00
CA LEU A 468 -20.65 3.52 6.37
C LEU A 468 -20.26 2.11 6.82
N THR A 469 -19.09 1.96 7.47
CA THR A 469 -18.70 0.70 8.11
C THR A 469 -19.28 0.58 9.53
N PRO A 470 -19.37 -0.64 10.11
CA PRO A 470 -19.74 -0.81 11.52
C PRO A 470 -18.88 0.02 12.48
N MET A 471 -17.59 0.15 12.18
CA MET A 471 -16.63 0.94 12.96
C MET A 471 -16.94 2.43 12.89
N HIS A 472 -17.20 2.93 11.68
CA HIS A 472 -17.64 4.31 11.48
C HIS A 472 -18.94 4.61 12.25
N HIS A 473 -19.95 3.74 12.13
CA HIS A 473 -21.22 3.92 12.85
C HIS A 473 -21.02 3.93 14.36
N ASP A 474 -20.17 3.06 14.90
CA ASP A 474 -19.86 3.06 16.33
C ASP A 474 -19.17 4.33 16.80
N LEU A 475 -18.15 4.79 16.07
CA LEU A 475 -17.44 6.03 16.38
C LEU A 475 -18.37 7.25 16.28
N LYS A 476 -19.19 7.33 15.22
CA LYS A 476 -20.18 8.40 15.03
C LYS A 476 -21.19 8.45 16.18
N ARG A 477 -21.73 7.29 16.63
CA ARG A 477 -22.63 7.24 17.80
C ARG A 477 -21.97 7.76 19.07
N ARG A 478 -20.71 7.36 19.34
CA ARG A 478 -19.97 7.82 20.52
C ARG A 478 -19.67 9.32 20.44
N ALA A 479 -19.31 9.81 19.27
CA ALA A 479 -19.12 11.24 19.00
C ALA A 479 -20.41 12.05 19.25
N THR A 480 -21.56 11.55 18.79
CA THR A 480 -22.87 12.16 19.08
C THR A 480 -23.18 12.16 20.57
N ALA A 481 -22.98 11.03 21.26
CA ALA A 481 -23.22 10.92 22.70
C ALA A 481 -22.30 11.83 23.52
N ALA A 482 -21.09 12.11 23.01
CA ALA A 482 -20.15 13.07 23.60
C ALA A 482 -20.57 14.54 23.40
N GLY A 483 -21.52 14.84 22.52
CA GLY A 483 -21.97 16.21 22.21
C GLY A 483 -21.26 16.87 21.02
N LEU A 484 -20.59 16.10 20.16
CA LEU A 484 -20.07 16.64 18.89
C LEU A 484 -21.22 16.95 17.93
N VAL A 485 -21.12 18.12 17.30
CA VAL A 485 -22.13 18.62 16.35
C VAL A 485 -21.46 19.16 15.10
N VAL A 486 -22.05 18.86 13.94
CA VAL A 486 -21.65 19.49 12.68
C VAL A 486 -22.23 20.91 12.66
N LYS A 487 -21.36 21.93 12.57
CA LYS A 487 -21.84 23.30 12.36
C LYS A 487 -22.39 23.38 10.94
N LYS A 488 -23.63 23.87 10.78
CA LYS A 488 -24.15 24.23 9.46
C LYS A 488 -23.26 25.38 8.95
N GLN A 489 -22.62 25.17 7.80
CA GLN A 489 -21.87 26.22 7.11
C GLN A 489 -22.81 27.28 6.55
#